data_AF-F3GPU8-F1
#
_entry.id   AF-F3GPU8-F1
#
_cell.length_a   1.000
_cell.length_b   1.000
_cell.length_c   1.000
_cell.angle_alpha   90.00
_cell.angle_beta   90.00
_cell.angle_gamma   90.00
#
_symmetry.space_group_name_H-M   'P 1'
#
loop_
_entity.id
_entity.type
_entity.pdbx_description
1 polymer ?
#
loop_
_entity_poly.entity_id
_entity_poly.type
_entity_poly.pdbx_seq_one_letter_code
_entity_poly.pdbx_strand_id
1 'polypeptide(L)' 'SPELAAFVILNPYGKESIDFANPQAVRVFNRALLKAFYGIAHWDIPADYLCPPIPGRADYL' A
#
# COMPACT_ATOMS: atom_id res chain seq x y z
N SER A 1 -5.65 -0.78 -11.28
CA SER A 1 -6.28 -2.07 -10.92
C SER A 1 -7.64 -1.80 -10.29
N PRO A 2 -8.73 -2.46 -10.71
CA PRO A 2 -10.08 -2.19 -10.22
C PRO A 2 -10.22 -2.32 -8.69
N GLU A 3 -9.44 -3.21 -8.07
CA GLU A 3 -9.42 -3.39 -6.61
C GLU A 3 -8.84 -2.19 -5.85
N LEU A 4 -7.85 -1.48 -6.42
CA LEU A 4 -7.25 -0.31 -5.76
C LEU A 4 -8.25 0.84 -5.71
N ALA A 5 -9.06 1.02 -6.75
CA ALA A 5 -10.05 2.09 -6.84
C ALA A 5 -11.06 2.06 -5.68
N ALA A 6 -11.33 0.88 -5.11
CA ALA A 6 -12.21 0.73 -3.95
C ALA A 6 -11.61 1.30 -2.64
N PHE A 7 -10.28 1.48 -2.58
CA PHE A 7 -9.56 2.00 -1.42
C PHE A 7 -9.01 3.41 -1.63
N VAL A 8 -9.22 4.01 -2.81
CA VAL A 8 -8.81 5.38 -3.08
C VAL A 8 -9.73 6.35 -2.35
N ILE A 9 -9.12 7.20 -1.53
CA ILE A 9 -9.73 8.31 -0.82
C ILE A 9 -9.12 9.63 -1.30
N LEU A 10 -9.84 10.73 -1.14
CA LEU A 10 -9.26 12.06 -1.33
C LEU A 10 -8.63 12.51 0.00
N ASN A 11 -7.37 12.89 -0.05
CA ASN A 11 -6.72 13.52 1.09
C ASN A 11 -7.21 14.97 1.26
N PRO A 12 -6.92 15.62 2.42
CA PRO A 12 -7.31 17.02 2.66
C PRO A 12 -6.76 18.04 1.64
N TYR A 13 -5.77 17.64 0.84
CA TYR A 13 -5.18 18.45 -0.22
C TYR A 13 -5.78 18.18 -1.61
N GLY A 14 -6.87 17.40 -1.67
CA GLY A 14 -7.57 17.07 -2.92
C GLY A 14 -6.83 16.09 -3.83
N LYS A 15 -5.86 15.34 -3.31
CA LYS A 15 -5.15 14.29 -4.05
C LYS A 15 -5.67 12.91 -3.69
N GLU A 16 -5.64 12.02 -4.66
CA GLU A 16 -5.90 10.60 -4.45
C GLU A 16 -4.85 10.01 -3.50
N SER A 17 -5.32 9.31 -2.48
CA SER A 17 -4.55 8.65 -1.44
C SER A 17 -5.27 7.38 -1.02
N ILE A 18 -4.69 6.60 -0.12
CA ILE A 18 -5.35 5.48 0.55
C ILE A 18 -5.31 5.70 2.07
N ASP A 19 -6.09 4.91 2.80
CA ASP A 19 -5.93 4.79 4.25
C ASP A 19 -4.75 3.88 4.59
N PHE A 20 -3.64 4.47 5.03
CA PHE A 20 -2.44 3.73 5.44
C PHE A 20 -2.58 3.00 6.78
N ALA A 21 -3.63 3.27 7.55
CA ALA A 21 -3.96 2.50 8.75
C ALA A 21 -4.75 1.22 8.41
N ASN A 22 -5.34 1.14 7.22
CA ASN A 22 -6.05 -0.05 6.76
C ASN A 22 -5.08 -1.03 6.06
N PRO A 23 -4.76 -2.19 6.67
CA PRO A 23 -3.81 -3.13 6.09
C PRO A 23 -4.27 -3.70 4.74
N GLN A 24 -5.57 -3.77 4.47
CA GLN A 24 -6.08 -4.20 3.16
C GLN A 24 -5.79 -3.16 2.08
N ALA A 25 -6.01 -1.88 2.37
CA ALA A 25 -5.72 -0.79 1.44
C ALA A 25 -4.21 -0.75 1.09
N VAL A 26 -3.35 -0.88 2.10
CA VAL A 26 -1.89 -0.90 1.93
C VAL A 26 -1.44 -2.10 1.08
N ARG A 27 -2.02 -3.29 1.28
CA ARG A 27 -1.71 -4.49 0.46
C ARG A 27 -2.06 -4.28 -1.00
N VAL A 28 -3.27 -3.81 -1.29
CA VAL A 28 -3.74 -3.59 -2.66
C VAL A 28 -2.93 -2.50 -3.36
N PHE A 29 -2.55 -1.45 -2.63
CA PHE A 29 -1.69 -0.39 -3.14
C PHE A 29 -0.28 -0.87 -3.46
N ASN A 30 0.37 -1.61 -2.55
CA ASN A 30 1.69 -2.19 -2.80
C ASN A 30 1.67 -3.14 -4.00
N ARG A 31 0.64 -3.99 -4.12
CA ARG A 31 0.47 -4.86 -5.29
C ARG A 31 0.34 -4.07 -6.59
N ALA A 32 -0.42 -2.97 -6.59
CA ALA A 32 -0.55 -2.11 -7.76
C ALA A 32 0.77 -1.40 -8.11
N LEU A 33 1.51 -0.91 -7.11
CA LEU A 33 2.84 -0.31 -7.28
C LEU A 33 3.84 -1.30 -7.88
N LEU A 34 3.93 -2.51 -7.31
CA LEU A 34 4.84 -3.55 -7.79
C LEU A 34 4.54 -3.97 -9.23
N LYS A 35 3.25 -4.07 -9.58
CA LYS A 35 2.83 -4.33 -10.95
C LYS A 35 3.19 -3.18 -11.90
N ALA A 36 2.95 -1.94 -11.51
CA ALA A 36 3.14 -0.77 -12.36
C ALA A 36 4.62 -0.44 -12.59
N PHE A 37 5.45 -0.52 -11.55
CA PHE A 37 6.85 -0.10 -11.62
C PHE A 37 7.82 -1.25 -11.89
N TYR A 38 7.50 -2.47 -11.45
CA TYR A 38 8.42 -3.61 -11.52
C TYR A 38 7.89 -4.75 -12.41
N GLY A 39 6.68 -4.62 -12.96
CA GLY A 39 6.06 -5.68 -13.78
C GLY A 39 5.71 -6.94 -12.97
N ILE A 40 5.78 -6.90 -11.64
CA ILE A 40 5.53 -8.05 -10.78
C ILE A 40 4.01 -8.19 -10.60
N ALA A 41 3.42 -9.14 -11.33
CA ALA A 41 1.97 -9.36 -11.35
C ALA A 41 1.46 -10.19 -10.16
N HIS A 42 2.29 -11.08 -9.62
CA HIS A 42 1.92 -12.02 -8.55
C HIS A 42 2.85 -11.82 -7.34
N TRP A 43 2.61 -10.75 -6.60
CA TRP A 43 3.16 -10.61 -5.26
C TRP A 43 2.02 -10.77 -4.26
N ASP A 44 2.07 -11.82 -3.46
CA ASP A 44 1.19 -12.02 -2.31
C ASP A 44 2.00 -11.84 -1.02
N ILE A 45 1.65 -10.83 -0.22
CA ILE A 45 2.21 -10.65 1.12
C ILE A 45 1.35 -11.52 2.05
N PRO A 46 1.94 -12.45 2.82
CA PRO A 46 1.18 -13.24 3.78
C PRO A 46 0.38 -12.34 4.72
N ALA A 47 -0.85 -12.76 5.05
CA ALA A 47 -1.75 -11.95 5.87
C ALA A 47 -1.18 -11.61 7.28
N ASP A 48 -0.16 -12.33 7.72
CA ASP A 48 0.52 -12.13 9.01
C ASP A 48 1.69 -11.13 8.95
N TYR A 49 2.11 -10.65 7.78
CA TYR A 49 3.06 -9.55 7.63
C TYR A 49 2.30 -8.21 7.69
N LEU A 50 1.78 -7.90 8.86
CA LEU A 50 1.45 -6.51 9.21
C LEU A 50 2.80 -5.80 9.40
N CYS A 51 3.18 -4.93 8.46
CA CYS A 51 4.15 -3.89 8.80
C CYS A 51 3.55 -3.12 9.99
N PRO A 52 4.19 -3.12 11.17
CA PRO A 52 3.80 -2.17 12.20
C PRO A 52 3.93 -0.75 11.60
N PRO A 53 3.18 0.25 12.10
CA PRO A 53 3.44 1.64 11.75
C PRO A 53 4.91 1.93 12.08
N ILE A 54 5.71 2.29 11.08
CA ILE A 54 7.12 2.63 11.26
C ILE A 54 7.25 4.16 11.29
N PRO A 55 7.39 4.75 12.49
CA PRO A 55 8.14 5.98 12.66
C PRO A 55 9.54 5.72 13.25
N GLY A 56 10.17 4.55 12.98
CA GLY A 56 11.44 4.17 13.62
C GLY A 56 12.29 3.07 12.94
N ARG A 57 12.30 2.96 11.61
CA ARG A 57 13.26 2.08 10.87
C ARG A 57 14.14 2.83 9.88
N ALA A 58 14.36 4.13 10.11
CA ALA A 58 15.35 4.89 9.36
C ALA A 58 16.77 4.76 9.95
N ASP A 59 16.95 4.13 11.11
CA ASP A 59 18.23 4.06 11.84
C ASP A 59 19.06 2.79 11.53
N TYR A 60 18.76 2.05 10.45
CA TYR A 60 19.45 0.81 10.09
C TYR A 60 20.30 0.90 8.81
N LEU A 61 20.87 2.08 8.52
CA LEU A 61 21.96 2.22 7.56
C LEU A 61 23.22 2.74 8.23
#